data_AF-A0A9W7CS15-F1
#
_entry.id   AF-A0A9W7CS15-F1
#
_cell.length_a   1.000
_cell.length_b   1.000
_cell.length_c   1.000
_cell.angle_alpha   90.00
_cell.angle_beta   90.00
_cell.angle_gamma   90.00
#
_symmetry.space_group_name_H-M   'P 1'
#
loop_
_entity.id
_entity.type
_entity.pdbx_description
1 polymer ?
#
loop_
_entity_poly.entity_id
_entity_poly.type
_entity_poly.pdbx_seq_one_letter_code
_entity_poly.pdbx_strand_id
1 'polypeptide(L)'
;MKGSGFDYIDGSYTRMMLLSGSNLTPVQFQLEIHNGSTWTSTNPVWLGTKTNNDLRLGTNDTTQVTITSSGRVGLGTTTPSTPLTVSNAVSFTFGSSAQPVYRLRTDSGVTESALGPIVYSVAAIFGGYISCQAMAMTSDRRLKRNIIPAPLDRIKRLYDSVEVKLYDWIPSEQREGQEVGLVAQDLVSAHLTDLISVFYRYDIEEAEDPTLEPAKQQLNVDYSRIAAYNMKMIQHLLKEIENLRAMIR
;
A
#
# COMPACT_ATOMS: atom_id res chain seq x y z
N MET A 1 26.66 -36.52 -1.01
CA MET A 1 25.79 -37.07 0.05
C MET A 1 24.38 -37.16 -0.52
N LYS A 2 23.65 -38.26 -0.32
CA LYS A 2 22.22 -38.39 -0.66
C LYS A 2 21.43 -38.45 0.65
N GLY A 3 20.31 -37.72 0.72
CA GLY A 3 19.46 -37.62 1.91
C GLY A 3 18.68 -38.90 2.24
N SER A 4 18.25 -39.05 3.49
CA SER A 4 17.43 -40.18 3.99
C SER A 4 15.98 -39.71 4.18
N GLY A 5 15.14 -39.91 3.16
CA GLY A 5 13.79 -39.35 3.07
C GLY A 5 12.73 -40.05 3.93
N PHE A 6 12.68 -39.77 5.23
CA PHE A 6 11.63 -40.33 6.11
C PHE A 6 10.67 -39.30 6.72
N ASP A 7 10.73 -38.03 6.34
CA ASP A 7 9.72 -37.03 6.70
C ASP A 7 9.76 -35.91 5.64
N TYR A 8 8.64 -35.62 5.00
CA TYR A 8 8.56 -34.68 3.89
C TYR A 8 7.55 -33.56 4.15
N ILE A 9 7.71 -32.41 3.49
CA ILE A 9 6.66 -31.38 3.40
C ILE A 9 5.48 -31.91 2.58
N ASP A 10 5.80 -32.57 1.47
CA ASP A 10 4.95 -33.47 0.71
C ASP A 10 5.86 -34.53 0.06
N GLY A 11 5.34 -35.71 -0.33
CA GLY A 11 6.16 -36.83 -0.82
C GLY A 11 7.02 -36.56 -2.07
N SER A 12 7.02 -35.34 -2.61
CA SER A 12 7.78 -34.92 -3.79
C SER A 12 9.18 -34.41 -3.46
N TYR A 13 9.58 -34.29 -2.20
CA TYR A 13 10.91 -33.81 -1.82
C TYR A 13 11.80 -34.92 -1.27
N THR A 14 13.12 -34.71 -1.21
CA THR A 14 14.09 -35.51 -0.46
C THR A 14 14.76 -34.59 0.55
N ARG A 15 14.65 -34.92 1.85
CA ARG A 15 15.37 -34.18 2.89
C ARG A 15 16.86 -34.47 2.84
N MET A 16 17.64 -33.42 2.68
CA MET A 16 19.10 -33.47 2.66
C MET A 16 19.71 -33.24 4.04
N MET A 17 19.06 -32.45 4.89
CA MET A 17 19.55 -32.09 6.23
C MET A 17 18.39 -31.77 7.17
N LEU A 18 18.45 -32.25 8.42
CA LEU A 18 17.58 -31.84 9.53
C LEU A 18 18.46 -31.38 10.69
N LEU A 19 18.22 -30.18 11.18
CA LEU A 19 18.78 -29.67 12.42
C LEU A 19 17.65 -29.47 13.42
N SER A 20 17.84 -29.96 14.65
CA SER A 20 16.89 -29.77 15.75
C SER A 20 17.61 -29.15 16.94
N GLY A 21 16.95 -28.22 17.62
CA GLY A 21 17.41 -27.72 18.92
C GLY A 21 17.46 -28.81 20.00
N SER A 22 18.06 -28.50 21.15
CA SER A 22 18.22 -29.44 22.27
C SER A 22 17.06 -29.44 23.27
N ASN A 23 16.03 -28.60 23.07
CA ASN A 23 14.86 -28.52 23.94
C ASN A 23 13.91 -29.71 23.77
N LEU A 24 13.03 -29.93 24.75
CA LEU A 24 11.99 -30.98 24.73
C LEU A 24 11.07 -30.90 23.50
N THR A 25 10.72 -29.68 23.07
CA THR A 25 9.99 -29.40 21.82
C THR A 25 10.88 -28.54 20.91
N PRO A 26 11.79 -29.16 20.14
CA PRO A 26 12.87 -28.44 19.49
C PRO A 26 12.35 -27.67 18.26
N VAL A 27 12.90 -26.46 18.05
CA VAL A 27 12.81 -25.79 16.74
C VAL A 27 13.58 -26.62 15.73
N GLN A 28 13.01 -26.80 14.54
CA GLN A 28 13.60 -27.63 13.49
C GLN A 28 13.81 -26.83 12.21
N PHE A 29 15.01 -26.94 11.64
CA PHE A 29 15.40 -26.40 10.35
C PHE A 29 15.75 -27.53 9.40
N GLN A 30 15.40 -27.40 8.12
CA GLN A 30 15.72 -28.43 7.13
C GLN A 30 16.03 -27.87 5.74
N LEU A 31 16.73 -28.69 4.96
CA LEU A 31 17.01 -28.50 3.55
C LEU A 31 16.42 -29.67 2.78
N GLU A 32 15.64 -29.41 1.74
CA GLU A 32 15.01 -30.42 0.91
C GLU A 32 15.16 -30.13 -0.58
N ILE A 33 15.32 -31.17 -1.39
CA ILE A 33 15.43 -31.09 -2.85
C ILE A 33 14.23 -31.79 -3.47
N HIS A 34 13.55 -31.16 -4.43
CA HIS A 34 12.44 -31.80 -5.14
C HIS A 34 12.92 -33.02 -5.98
N ASN A 35 12.15 -34.11 -5.97
CA ASN A 35 12.44 -35.39 -6.63
C ASN A 35 12.09 -35.40 -8.13
N GLY A 36 11.46 -34.32 -8.61
CA GLY A 36 11.05 -34.15 -10.00
C GLY A 36 12.19 -33.82 -10.97
N SER A 37 11.85 -33.82 -12.27
CA SER A 37 12.77 -33.58 -13.39
C SER A 37 13.50 -32.22 -13.33
N THR A 38 14.77 -32.18 -13.77
CA THR A 38 15.58 -30.95 -13.87
C THR A 38 15.21 -30.05 -15.06
N TRP A 39 14.30 -30.50 -15.93
CA TRP A 39 13.92 -29.79 -17.16
C TRP A 39 12.72 -28.86 -16.99
N THR A 40 12.19 -28.71 -15.76
CA THR A 40 11.11 -27.78 -15.45
C THR A 40 11.55 -26.78 -14.39
N SER A 41 11.08 -25.53 -14.48
CA SER A 41 11.30 -24.50 -13.45
C SER A 41 10.35 -24.62 -12.25
N THR A 42 9.45 -25.60 -12.28
CA THR A 42 8.38 -25.81 -11.29
C THR A 42 8.81 -26.68 -10.11
N ASN A 43 10.01 -27.26 -10.13
CA ASN A 43 10.53 -28.17 -9.12
C ASN A 43 11.55 -27.43 -8.23
N PRO A 44 11.12 -26.74 -7.16
CA PRO A 44 12.01 -25.88 -6.40
C PRO A 44 12.87 -26.67 -5.39
N VAL A 45 13.91 -26.02 -4.88
CA VAL A 45 14.60 -26.46 -3.65
C VAL A 45 13.92 -25.76 -2.48
N TRP A 46 13.79 -26.45 -1.35
CA TRP A 46 13.20 -25.89 -0.14
C TRP A 46 14.26 -25.72 0.97
N LEU A 47 14.24 -24.56 1.62
CA LEU A 47 15.08 -24.17 2.74
C LEU A 47 14.17 -23.46 3.75
N GLY A 48 14.12 -23.93 5.00
CA GLY A 48 13.30 -23.25 5.99
C GLY A 48 13.13 -23.96 7.33
N THR A 49 12.21 -23.43 8.12
CA THR A 49 11.79 -23.97 9.41
C THR A 49 10.66 -24.99 9.22
N LYS A 50 10.77 -26.17 9.83
CA LYS A 50 9.69 -27.18 9.86
C LYS A 50 8.65 -26.85 10.93
N THR A 51 9.07 -26.17 11.98
CA THR A 51 8.20 -25.69 13.07
C THR A 51 7.70 -24.27 12.77
N ASN A 52 6.64 -23.83 13.47
CA ASN A 52 6.03 -22.50 13.34
C ASN A 52 6.92 -21.41 13.94
N ASN A 53 8.10 -21.19 13.36
CA ASN A 53 9.12 -20.24 13.80
C ASN A 53 9.68 -19.48 12.60
N ASP A 54 10.12 -18.24 12.85
CA ASP A 54 10.74 -17.42 11.81
C ASP A 54 12.02 -18.07 11.26
N LEU A 55 12.25 -17.96 9.95
CA LEU A 55 13.55 -18.19 9.35
C LEU A 55 14.32 -16.86 9.36
N ARG A 56 15.51 -16.86 9.97
CA ARG A 56 16.34 -15.66 10.09
C ARG A 56 17.72 -15.87 9.48
N LEU A 57 18.20 -14.88 8.74
CA LEU A 57 19.58 -14.78 8.25
C LEU A 57 20.24 -13.60 8.94
N GLY A 58 21.48 -13.77 9.39
CA GLY A 58 22.15 -12.76 10.20
C GLY A 58 23.65 -12.68 9.98
N THR A 59 24.22 -11.55 10.39
CA THR A 59 25.66 -11.29 10.45
C THR A 59 25.97 -10.62 11.78
N ASN A 60 27.12 -10.94 12.38
CA ASN A 60 27.54 -10.37 13.68
C ASN A 60 26.44 -10.46 14.76
N ASP A 61 25.90 -11.67 14.96
CA ASP A 61 24.80 -11.97 15.90
C ASP A 61 23.54 -11.10 15.76
N THR A 62 23.36 -10.45 14.61
CA THR A 62 22.24 -9.57 14.31
C THR A 62 21.40 -10.15 13.17
N THR A 63 20.07 -10.14 13.31
CA THR A 63 19.16 -10.57 12.23
C THR A 63 19.10 -9.51 11.14
N GLN A 64 19.48 -9.88 9.91
CA GLN A 64 19.46 -9.02 8.72
C GLN A 64 18.25 -9.32 7.83
N VAL A 65 17.84 -10.58 7.74
CA VAL A 65 16.64 -11.00 7.01
C VAL A 65 15.79 -11.85 7.93
N THR A 66 14.50 -11.56 7.97
CA THR A 66 13.49 -12.36 8.68
C THR A 66 12.44 -12.79 7.68
N ILE A 67 12.08 -14.06 7.68
CA ILE A 67 10.83 -14.56 7.09
C ILE A 67 10.02 -15.06 8.27
N THR A 68 8.93 -14.36 8.59
CA THR A 68 8.08 -14.74 9.72
C THR A 68 7.38 -16.05 9.43
N SER A 69 6.96 -16.75 10.48
CA SER A 69 6.18 -17.98 10.29
C SER A 69 4.82 -17.76 9.60
N SER A 70 4.34 -16.52 9.56
CA SER A 70 3.18 -16.07 8.79
C SER A 70 3.49 -15.67 7.33
N GLY A 71 4.73 -15.85 6.86
CA GLY A 71 5.14 -15.64 5.48
C GLY A 71 5.50 -14.20 5.10
N ARG A 72 5.78 -13.33 6.08
CA ARG A 72 6.19 -11.93 5.83
C ARG A 72 7.71 -11.79 5.83
N VAL A 73 8.25 -10.98 4.93
CA VAL A 73 9.69 -10.77 4.78
C VAL A 73 10.12 -9.44 5.40
N GLY A 74 11.07 -9.46 6.33
CA GLY A 74 11.69 -8.30 6.94
C GLY A 74 13.17 -8.18 6.56
N LEU A 75 13.62 -7.02 6.08
CA LEU A 75 15.03 -6.67 5.91
C LEU A 75 15.43 -5.66 6.98
N GLY A 76 16.36 -6.03 7.86
CA GLY A 76 16.77 -5.27 9.04
C GLY A 76 15.75 -5.24 10.18
N THR A 77 14.64 -5.96 10.06
CA THR A 77 13.56 -6.02 11.07
C THR A 77 13.13 -7.45 11.31
N THR A 78 12.76 -7.74 12.56
CA THR A 78 12.17 -9.02 12.98
C THR A 78 10.64 -8.97 13.06
N THR A 79 10.03 -7.79 12.88
CA THR A 79 8.57 -7.59 13.03
C THR A 79 7.99 -6.85 11.82
N PRO A 80 7.97 -7.46 10.62
CA PRO A 80 7.40 -6.85 9.43
C PRO A 80 5.88 -6.64 9.56
N SER A 81 5.43 -5.39 9.45
CA SER A 81 4.00 -5.02 9.52
C SER A 81 3.25 -5.23 8.20
N THR A 82 3.98 -5.48 7.12
CA THR A 82 3.46 -5.74 5.76
C THR A 82 4.11 -7.01 5.18
N PRO A 83 3.65 -7.55 4.03
CA PRO A 83 4.27 -8.73 3.40
C PRO A 83 5.78 -8.59 3.12
N LEU A 84 6.26 -7.36 2.86
CA LEU A 84 7.68 -7.03 2.76
C LEU A 84 7.94 -5.71 3.51
N THR A 85 8.80 -5.72 4.53
CA THR A 85 9.21 -4.55 5.31
C THR A 85 10.73 -4.41 5.29
N VAL A 86 11.25 -3.19 5.09
CA VAL A 86 12.70 -2.88 5.11
C VAL A 86 12.91 -1.76 6.12
N SER A 87 13.49 -2.04 7.30
CA SER A 87 13.59 -1.06 8.41
C SER A 87 14.77 -0.11 8.27
N ASN A 88 15.84 -0.55 7.60
CA ASN A 88 16.99 0.29 7.33
C ASN A 88 16.81 0.89 5.94
N ALA A 89 16.67 2.22 5.89
CA ALA A 89 16.64 2.95 4.65
C ALA A 89 17.86 2.56 3.81
N VAL A 90 17.65 2.20 2.54
CA VAL A 90 18.71 2.31 1.54
C VAL A 90 18.91 3.81 1.31
N SER A 91 19.67 4.45 2.19
CA SER A 91 20.09 5.82 2.05
C SER A 91 21.00 5.91 0.83
N PHE A 92 20.44 6.25 -0.33
CA PHE A 92 21.22 6.69 -1.47
C PHE A 92 21.19 8.21 -1.51
N THR A 93 22.21 8.85 -0.94
CA THR A 93 22.38 10.29 -1.04
C THR A 93 22.75 10.64 -2.48
N PHE A 94 21.87 11.36 -3.17
CA PHE A 94 22.20 12.01 -4.43
C PHE A 94 23.03 13.28 -4.13
N GLY A 95 24.27 13.33 -4.62
CA GLY A 95 25.03 14.59 -4.68
C GLY A 95 25.95 14.89 -3.48
N SER A 96 26.82 13.96 -3.08
CA SER A 96 28.08 14.37 -2.45
C SER A 96 29.04 14.80 -3.56
N SER A 97 29.37 16.10 -3.57
CA SER A 97 30.21 16.83 -4.53
C SER A 97 29.55 17.20 -5.88
N ALA A 98 28.93 18.38 -5.87
CA ALA A 98 29.01 19.41 -6.90
C ALA A 98 28.42 19.18 -8.31
N GLN A 99 27.68 18.12 -8.65
CA GLN A 99 26.84 18.10 -9.86
C GLN A 99 25.54 17.30 -9.67
N PRO A 100 24.36 17.85 -10.02
CA PRO A 100 23.10 17.12 -9.97
C PRO A 100 22.94 16.28 -11.24
N VAL A 101 23.20 14.97 -11.17
CA VAL A 101 22.70 14.04 -12.20
C VAL A 101 22.00 12.86 -11.52
N TYR A 102 20.69 12.88 -11.71
CA TYR A 102 19.72 11.85 -11.34
C TYR A 102 20.14 10.47 -11.87
N ARG A 103 20.17 9.45 -11.00
CA ARG A 103 20.58 8.07 -11.31
C ARG A 103 19.53 7.10 -10.74
N LEU A 104 18.81 6.38 -11.59
CA LEU A 104 17.98 5.24 -11.16
C LEU A 104 18.65 3.93 -11.56
N ARG A 105 18.88 3.05 -10.58
CA ARG A 105 19.40 1.70 -10.75
C ARG A 105 18.22 0.74 -10.83
N THR A 106 18.07 0.01 -11.93
CA THR A 106 17.37 -1.27 -11.91
C THR A 106 18.39 -2.40 -11.73
N ASP A 107 17.90 -3.53 -11.25
CA ASP A 107 18.62 -4.70 -10.75
C ASP A 107 19.54 -5.43 -11.76
N SER A 108 19.66 -4.97 -13.00
CA SER A 108 20.40 -5.74 -14.03
C SER A 108 21.14 -4.94 -15.11
N GLY A 109 21.32 -3.61 -14.99
CA GLY A 109 22.19 -2.86 -15.90
C GLY A 109 21.78 -1.42 -16.15
N VAL A 110 22.70 -0.63 -16.70
CA VAL A 110 22.48 0.78 -17.05
C VAL A 110 21.72 0.86 -18.37
N THR A 111 20.48 1.35 -18.34
CA THR A 111 19.81 1.83 -19.57
C THR A 111 20.00 3.35 -19.64
N GLU A 112 20.87 3.78 -20.54
CA GLU A 112 21.10 5.19 -20.87
C GLU A 112 19.97 5.68 -21.80
N SER A 113 19.41 6.87 -21.53
CA SER A 113 18.64 7.62 -22.53
C SER A 113 19.22 9.02 -22.62
N ALA A 114 19.88 9.33 -23.74
CA ALA A 114 20.43 10.64 -24.02
C ALA A 114 19.39 11.62 -24.63
N LEU A 115 18.13 11.21 -24.81
CA LEU A 115 17.20 11.91 -25.72
C LEU A 115 15.73 11.99 -25.26
N GLY A 116 15.42 11.86 -23.97
CA GLY A 116 14.05 12.17 -23.53
C GLY A 116 13.71 11.87 -22.07
N PRO A 117 12.54 12.36 -21.59
CA PRO A 117 12.04 12.04 -20.26
C PRO A 117 11.83 10.53 -20.14
N ILE A 118 12.43 9.92 -19.12
CA ILE A 118 12.21 8.51 -18.81
C ILE A 118 10.89 8.39 -18.05
N VAL A 119 9.92 7.72 -18.63
CA VAL A 119 8.59 7.50 -18.04
C VAL A 119 8.55 6.09 -17.44
N TYR A 120 8.26 6.00 -16.14
CA TYR A 120 7.95 4.73 -15.47
C TYR A 120 6.55 4.81 -14.88
N SER A 121 5.72 3.81 -15.19
CA SER A 121 4.41 3.64 -14.56
C SER A 121 4.60 2.93 -13.23
N VAL A 122 4.24 3.59 -12.13
CA VAL A 122 4.31 3.03 -10.78
C VAL A 122 2.92 2.98 -10.18
N ALA A 123 2.51 1.81 -9.68
CA ALA A 123 1.39 1.66 -8.78
C ALA A 123 1.96 1.46 -7.36
N ALA A 124 1.72 2.43 -6.47
CA ALA A 124 2.26 2.41 -5.11
C ALA A 124 1.26 2.99 -4.10
N ILE A 125 1.40 2.58 -2.84
CA ILE A 125 0.68 3.11 -1.69
C ILE A 125 1.71 3.72 -0.75
N PHE A 126 1.48 4.96 -0.32
CA PHE A 126 2.40 5.71 0.52
C PHE A 126 1.83 5.84 1.93
N GLY A 127 2.56 5.36 2.94
CA GLY A 127 2.19 5.52 4.36
C GLY A 127 2.61 6.87 4.97
N GLY A 128 3.13 7.79 4.16
CA GLY A 128 3.65 9.08 4.61
C GLY A 128 3.61 10.12 3.49
N TYR A 129 4.27 11.26 3.72
CA TYR A 129 4.21 12.39 2.79
C TYR A 129 4.86 12.10 1.43
N ILE A 130 4.21 12.58 0.37
CA ILE A 130 4.77 12.63 -0.98
C ILE A 130 5.28 14.06 -1.21
N SER A 131 6.58 14.27 -1.06
CA SER A 131 7.21 15.57 -1.39
C SER A 131 7.48 15.64 -2.89
N CYS A 132 6.77 16.52 -3.60
CA CYS A 132 6.95 16.74 -5.03
C CYS A 132 6.73 18.23 -5.39
N GLN A 133 7.34 18.68 -6.49
CA GLN A 133 7.18 20.07 -6.94
C GLN A 133 5.89 20.27 -7.76
N ALA A 134 5.47 19.24 -8.51
CA ALA A 134 4.26 19.29 -9.32
C ALA A 134 3.69 17.89 -9.55
N MET A 135 2.36 17.82 -9.60
CA MET A 135 1.60 16.64 -10.04
C MET A 135 0.76 17.03 -11.26
N ALA A 136 0.79 16.21 -12.31
CA ALA A 136 -0.05 16.39 -13.48
C ALA A 136 -1.12 15.30 -13.54
N MET A 137 -2.38 15.70 -13.68
CA MET A 137 -3.51 14.78 -13.85
C MET A 137 -4.06 14.92 -15.27
N THR A 138 -3.99 13.85 -16.07
CA THR A 138 -4.47 13.88 -17.47
C THR A 138 -5.98 13.95 -17.53
N SER A 139 -6.53 14.87 -18.32
CA SER A 139 -7.98 15.16 -18.34
C SER A 139 -8.50 15.52 -19.75
N ASP A 140 -7.78 15.09 -20.80
CA ASP A 140 -8.05 15.47 -22.20
C ASP A 140 -9.48 15.13 -22.64
N ARG A 141 -10.16 16.09 -23.28
CA ARG A 141 -11.55 15.94 -23.75
C ARG A 141 -11.72 14.79 -24.74
N ARG A 142 -10.71 14.50 -25.57
CA ARG A 142 -10.75 13.44 -26.59
C ARG A 142 -10.83 12.04 -25.99
N LEU A 143 -10.43 11.88 -24.72
CA LEU A 143 -10.47 10.62 -23.99
C LEU A 143 -11.75 10.46 -23.15
N LYS A 144 -12.74 11.34 -23.35
CA LYS A 144 -13.98 11.38 -22.57
C LYS A 144 -15.19 11.36 -23.48
N ARG A 145 -16.26 10.75 -22.99
CA ARG A 145 -17.58 10.69 -23.65
C ARG A 145 -18.67 11.10 -22.67
N ASN A 146 -19.84 11.50 -23.17
CA ASN A 146 -21.01 11.90 -22.36
C ASN A 146 -20.69 13.02 -21.35
N ILE A 147 -19.96 14.05 -21.79
CA ILE A 147 -19.57 15.18 -20.95
C ILE A 147 -20.77 16.11 -20.78
N ILE A 148 -21.41 16.06 -19.61
CA ILE A 148 -22.54 16.92 -19.23
C ILE A 148 -22.19 17.71 -17.96
N PRO A 149 -22.77 18.90 -17.74
CA PRO A 149 -22.60 19.63 -16.48
C PRO A 149 -23.10 18.80 -15.29
N ALA A 150 -22.35 18.84 -14.18
CA ALA A 150 -22.77 18.20 -12.94
C ALA A 150 -24.04 18.89 -12.38
N PRO A 151 -25.10 18.13 -12.05
CA PRO A 151 -26.30 18.66 -11.40
C PRO A 151 -25.97 19.32 -10.05
N LEU A 152 -26.55 20.49 -9.78
CA LEU A 152 -26.24 21.25 -8.56
C LEU A 152 -26.71 20.53 -7.29
N ASP A 153 -27.85 19.85 -7.34
CA ASP A 153 -28.41 19.06 -6.23
C ASP A 153 -27.43 17.97 -5.77
N ARG A 154 -26.73 17.32 -6.71
CA ARG A 154 -25.68 16.35 -6.39
C ARG A 154 -24.52 17.02 -5.64
N ILE A 155 -24.06 18.17 -6.12
CA ILE A 155 -22.93 18.88 -5.50
C ILE A 155 -23.31 19.40 -4.11
N LYS A 156 -24.54 19.88 -3.94
CA LYS A 156 -25.05 20.41 -2.68
C LYS A 156 -25.09 19.38 -1.55
N ARG A 157 -25.35 18.10 -1.84
CA ARG A 157 -25.33 17.03 -0.82
C ARG A 157 -24.03 16.98 0.00
N LEU A 158 -22.90 17.33 -0.62
CA LEU A 158 -21.63 17.38 0.09
C LEU A 158 -21.64 18.45 1.20
N TYR A 159 -22.27 19.59 0.96
CA TYR A 159 -22.32 20.70 1.92
C TYR A 159 -23.49 20.57 2.90
N ASP A 160 -24.61 19.99 2.44
CA ASP A 160 -25.83 19.89 3.21
C ASP A 160 -25.82 18.67 4.16
N SER A 161 -25.05 17.62 3.85
CA SER A 161 -25.14 16.32 4.53
C SER A 161 -23.82 15.77 5.05
N VAL A 162 -22.68 16.44 4.82
CA VAL A 162 -21.36 15.98 5.28
C VAL A 162 -20.67 17.09 6.06
N GLU A 163 -20.24 16.75 7.28
CA GLU A 163 -19.54 17.67 8.16
C GLU A 163 -18.03 17.44 8.17
N VAL A 164 -17.27 18.52 8.37
CA VAL A 164 -15.84 18.42 8.66
C VAL A 164 -15.68 17.99 10.12
N LYS A 165 -14.95 16.89 10.32
CA LYS A 165 -14.75 16.28 11.63
C LYS A 165 -13.31 16.49 12.10
N LEU A 166 -13.18 16.65 13.41
CA LEU A 166 -11.92 16.47 14.12
C LEU A 166 -11.92 15.07 14.71
N TYR A 167 -10.84 14.32 14.54
CA TYR A 167 -10.76 12.95 15.02
C TYR A 167 -9.34 12.61 15.49
N ASP A 168 -9.27 11.73 16.47
CA ASP A 168 -8.06 11.08 16.91
C ASP A 168 -8.03 9.65 16.34
N TRP A 169 -6.85 9.19 15.93
CA TRP A 169 -6.70 7.82 15.47
C TRP A 169 -6.76 6.84 16.64
N ILE A 170 -7.25 5.63 16.38
CA ILE A 170 -7.22 4.56 17.39
C ILE A 170 -5.77 4.22 17.78
N PRO A 171 -5.50 3.77 19.02
CA PRO A 171 -4.13 3.58 19.51
C PRO A 171 -3.26 2.66 18.66
N SER A 172 -3.86 1.66 18.01
CA SER A 172 -3.14 0.71 17.15
C SER A 172 -2.54 1.33 15.88
N GLU A 173 -3.03 2.49 15.46
CA GLU A 173 -2.53 3.22 14.29
C GLU A 173 -1.30 4.08 14.61
N GLN A 174 -0.95 4.23 15.89
CA GLN A 174 0.27 4.93 16.35
C GLN A 174 0.41 6.35 15.78
N ARG A 175 -0.71 7.06 15.63
CA ARG A 175 -0.75 8.47 15.23
C ARG A 175 -1.18 9.31 16.41
N GLU A 176 -0.29 10.21 16.82
CA GLU A 176 -0.56 11.13 17.91
C GLU A 176 -1.11 12.45 17.37
N GLY A 177 -2.09 12.99 18.09
CA GLY A 177 -2.70 14.27 17.79
C GLY A 177 -3.99 14.17 17.01
N GLN A 178 -4.76 15.25 17.11
CA GLN A 178 -6.05 15.37 16.46
C GLN A 178 -5.87 15.82 15.01
N GLU A 179 -6.51 15.11 14.09
CA GLU A 179 -6.54 15.43 12.67
C GLU A 179 -7.90 16.02 12.27
N VAL A 180 -7.91 16.74 11.15
CA VAL A 180 -9.11 17.31 10.53
C VAL A 180 -9.37 16.64 9.19
N GLY A 181 -10.62 16.27 8.92
CA GLY A 181 -10.98 15.65 7.66
C GLY A 181 -12.45 15.27 7.55
N LEU A 182 -12.75 14.42 6.57
CA LEU A 182 -14.07 13.82 6.36
C LEU A 182 -14.04 12.34 6.72
N VAL A 183 -15.17 11.82 7.17
CA VAL A 183 -15.37 10.38 7.36
C VAL A 183 -16.00 9.79 6.10
N ALA A 184 -15.40 8.72 5.56
CA ALA A 184 -15.80 8.16 4.28
C ALA A 184 -17.21 7.57 4.29
N GLN A 185 -17.65 7.01 5.42
CA GLN A 185 -18.99 6.48 5.62
C GLN A 185 -20.07 7.58 5.48
N ASP A 186 -19.80 8.80 5.95
CA ASP A 186 -20.73 9.93 5.80
C ASP A 186 -20.96 10.27 4.32
N LEU A 187 -19.91 10.17 3.49
CA LEU A 187 -20.02 10.37 2.03
C LEU A 187 -20.87 9.27 1.39
N VAL A 188 -20.75 8.03 1.84
CA VAL A 188 -21.59 6.92 1.34
C VAL A 188 -23.05 7.17 1.72
N SER A 189 -23.33 7.53 2.97
CA SER A 189 -24.66 7.89 3.46
C SER A 189 -25.28 9.07 2.70
N ALA A 190 -24.47 10.05 2.31
CA ALA A 190 -24.88 11.17 1.47
C ALA A 190 -25.07 10.82 -0.02
N HIS A 191 -24.91 9.54 -0.40
CA HIS A 191 -24.97 9.03 -1.77
C HIS A 191 -23.90 9.64 -2.69
N LEU A 192 -22.72 9.90 -2.14
CA LEU A 192 -21.55 10.47 -2.82
C LEU A 192 -20.44 9.42 -2.98
N THR A 193 -20.81 8.22 -3.44
CA THR A 193 -19.89 7.09 -3.59
C THR A 193 -18.80 7.33 -4.64
N ASP A 194 -18.95 8.32 -5.52
CA ASP A 194 -17.91 8.75 -6.46
C ASP A 194 -16.77 9.53 -5.81
N LEU A 195 -16.93 9.97 -4.56
CA LEU A 195 -15.91 10.68 -3.77
C LEU A 195 -15.15 9.74 -2.84
N ILE A 196 -15.38 8.44 -2.92
CA ILE A 196 -14.65 7.45 -2.15
C ILE A 196 -13.95 6.43 -3.04
N SER A 197 -13.02 5.70 -2.44
CA SER A 197 -12.41 4.50 -3.02
C SER A 197 -12.35 3.40 -1.96
N VAL A 198 -12.33 2.15 -2.40
CA VAL A 198 -12.23 0.98 -1.52
C VAL A 198 -10.82 0.43 -1.58
N PHE A 199 -10.27 0.13 -0.42
CA PHE A 199 -8.97 -0.51 -0.25
C PHE A 199 -9.13 -1.77 0.60
N TYR A 200 -8.51 -2.88 0.18
CA TYR A 200 -8.60 -4.12 0.93
C TYR A 200 -7.54 -4.15 2.03
N ARG A 201 -7.98 -4.28 3.29
CA ARG A 201 -7.11 -4.28 4.46
C ARG A 201 -7.51 -5.44 5.39
N TYR A 202 -6.66 -6.47 5.49
CA TYR A 202 -7.05 -7.76 6.09
C TYR A 202 -7.28 -7.75 7.61
N ASP A 203 -6.79 -6.73 8.31
CA ASP A 203 -6.89 -6.53 9.76
C ASP A 203 -8.12 -5.72 10.19
N ILE A 204 -8.95 -5.25 9.25
CA ILE A 204 -10.23 -4.61 9.55
C ILE A 204 -11.31 -5.68 9.70
N GLU A 205 -11.94 -5.71 10.87
CA GLU A 205 -13.13 -6.52 11.15
C GLU A 205 -14.42 -5.74 10.84
N GLU A 206 -15.53 -6.46 10.75
CA GLU A 206 -16.86 -5.88 10.59
C GLU A 206 -17.25 -5.05 11.82
N ALA A 207 -17.85 -3.88 11.60
CA ALA A 207 -18.34 -3.00 12.66
C ALA A 207 -19.89 -3.01 12.76
N GLU A 208 -20.47 -2.03 13.45
CA GLU A 208 -21.90 -2.02 13.81
C GLU A 208 -22.84 -1.92 12.60
N ASP A 209 -22.42 -1.23 11.53
CA ASP A 209 -23.15 -1.20 10.26
C ASP A 209 -22.33 -1.91 9.15
N PRO A 210 -22.56 -3.22 8.92
CA PRO A 210 -21.84 -3.99 7.91
C PRO A 210 -22.02 -3.46 6.48
N THR A 211 -23.04 -2.63 6.21
CA THR A 211 -23.26 -2.06 4.88
C THR A 211 -22.31 -0.90 4.59
N LEU A 212 -21.90 -0.17 5.62
CA LEU A 212 -20.96 0.95 5.55
C LEU A 212 -19.54 0.55 5.99
N GLU A 213 -19.44 -0.46 6.83
CA GLU A 213 -18.21 -0.90 7.51
C GLU A 213 -17.99 -2.43 7.37
N PRO A 214 -17.95 -2.97 6.13
CA PRO A 214 -17.74 -4.40 5.93
C PRO A 214 -16.31 -4.83 6.29
N ALA A 215 -16.17 -6.06 6.79
CA ALA A 215 -14.87 -6.65 7.08
C ALA A 215 -13.94 -6.61 5.85
N LYS A 216 -12.64 -6.42 6.12
CA LYS A 216 -11.54 -6.41 5.16
C LYS A 216 -11.58 -5.29 4.11
N GLN A 217 -12.49 -4.33 4.24
CA GLN A 217 -12.63 -3.21 3.33
C GLN A 217 -12.49 -1.88 4.09
N GLN A 218 -11.52 -1.09 3.69
CA GLN A 218 -11.33 0.28 4.14
C GLN A 218 -11.87 1.24 3.09
N LEU A 219 -12.67 2.20 3.51
CA LEU A 219 -13.11 3.30 2.66
C LEU A 219 -12.14 4.48 2.78
N ASN A 220 -11.76 5.07 1.65
CA ASN A 220 -10.89 6.25 1.60
C ASN A 220 -11.60 7.40 0.89
N VAL A 221 -11.32 8.63 1.31
CA VAL A 221 -11.85 9.86 0.69
C VAL A 221 -10.96 10.30 -0.48
N ASP A 222 -11.55 10.52 -1.66
CA ASP A 222 -10.88 11.12 -2.81
C ASP A 222 -10.99 12.67 -2.76
N TYR A 223 -10.11 13.28 -1.99
CA TYR A 223 -10.04 14.74 -1.85
C TYR A 223 -9.79 15.47 -3.17
N SER A 224 -9.19 14.83 -4.18
CA SER A 224 -8.93 15.47 -5.46
C SER A 224 -10.22 15.77 -6.24
N ARG A 225 -11.23 14.89 -6.12
CA ARG A 225 -12.54 15.09 -6.74
C ARG A 225 -13.38 16.15 -6.02
N ILE A 226 -13.21 16.27 -4.70
CA ILE A 226 -13.88 17.29 -3.89
C ILE A 226 -13.52 18.70 -4.38
N ALA A 227 -12.30 18.93 -4.88
CA ALA A 227 -11.91 20.21 -5.46
C ALA A 227 -12.81 20.64 -6.64
N ALA A 228 -13.28 19.70 -7.46
CA ALA A 228 -14.22 20.00 -8.54
C ALA A 228 -15.63 20.34 -8.03
N TYR A 229 -16.07 19.70 -6.94
CA TYR A 229 -17.33 20.03 -6.25
C TYR A 229 -17.25 21.46 -5.69
N ASN A 230 -16.14 21.80 -5.03
CA ASN A 230 -15.83 23.14 -4.53
C ASN A 230 -15.92 24.21 -5.62
N MET A 231 -15.28 23.98 -6.77
CA MET A 231 -15.36 24.91 -7.90
C MET A 231 -16.81 25.15 -8.34
N LYS A 232 -17.62 24.11 -8.49
CA LYS A 232 -19.02 24.23 -8.93
C LYS A 232 -19.89 24.95 -7.90
N MET A 233 -19.69 24.69 -6.61
CA MET A 233 -20.42 25.36 -5.55
C MET A 233 -20.04 26.85 -5.45
N ILE A 234 -18.75 27.17 -5.58
CA ILE A 234 -18.28 28.57 -5.64
C ILE A 234 -18.92 29.31 -6.82
N GLN A 235 -18.97 28.69 -8.01
CA GLN A 235 -19.65 29.28 -9.17
C GLN A 235 -21.14 29.55 -8.90
N HIS A 236 -21.82 28.66 -8.19
CA HIS A 236 -23.22 28.87 -7.80
C HIS A 236 -23.36 30.05 -6.82
N LEU A 237 -22.52 30.09 -5.78
CA LEU A 237 -22.53 31.17 -4.78
C LEU A 237 -22.23 32.55 -5.41
N LEU A 238 -21.26 32.63 -6.32
CA LEU A 238 -20.96 33.87 -7.04
C LEU A 238 -22.17 34.38 -7.83
N LYS A 239 -22.89 33.47 -8.51
CA LYS A 239 -24.11 33.83 -9.24
C LYS A 239 -25.24 34.31 -8.33
N GLU A 240 -25.44 33.65 -7.19
CA GLU A 240 -26.43 34.10 -6.19
C GLU A 240 -26.09 35.47 -5.63
N ILE A 241 -24.82 35.74 -5.34
CA ILE A 241 -24.37 37.07 -4.88
C ILE A 241 -24.67 38.16 -5.91
N GLU A 242 -24.45 37.89 -7.21
CA GLU A 242 -24.77 38.84 -8.27
C GLU A 242 -26.28 39.10 -8.37
N ASN A 243 -27.11 38.05 -8.29
CA ASN A 243 -28.56 38.17 -8.29
C ASN A 243 -29.06 39.02 -7.11
N LEU A 244 -28.57 38.72 -5.90
CA LEU A 244 -28.93 39.46 -4.69
C LEU A 244 -28.50 40.93 -4.79
N ARG A 245 -27.31 41.22 -5.34
CA ARG A 245 -26.85 42.60 -5.57
C ARG A 245 -27.71 43.34 -6.58
N ALA A 246 -28.23 42.65 -7.60
CA ALA A 246 -29.14 43.23 -8.58
C ALA A 246 -30.52 43.55 -7.97
N MET A 247 -30.96 42.81 -6.95
CA MET A 247 -32.23 43.08 -6.25
C MET A 247 -32.16 44.29 -5.29
N ILE A 248 -30.96 44.71 -4.89
CA ILE A 248 -30.75 45.85 -3.99
C ILE A 248 -30.53 47.17 -4.77
N ARG A 249 -30.32 47.10 -6.10
CA ARG A 249 -30.22 48.26 -7.00
C ARG A 249 -31.55 48.61 -7.62
#